data_AF-A0A1G6EIN0-F1
#
_entry.id   AF-A0A1G6EIN0-F1
#
_cell.length_a   1.000
_cell.length_b   1.000
_cell.length_c   1.000
_cell.angle_alpha   90.00
_cell.angle_beta   90.00
_cell.angle_gamma   90.00
#
_symmetry.space_group_name_H-M   'P 1'
#
loop_
_entity.id
_entity.type
_entity.pdbx_description
1 polymer ?
#
loop_
_entity_poly.entity_id
_entity_poly.type
_entity_poly.pdbx_seq_one_letter_code
_entity_poly.pdbx_strand_id
1 'polypeptide(L)' 'MLEAAGFTNIQVEIKPRSREIIANWKIADSENYAVAAYILAVKPF' A
#
# COMPACT_ATOMS: atom_id res chain seq x y z
N MET A 1 7.45 2.89 11.27
CA MET A 1 7.60 3.55 9.94
C MET A 1 8.83 2.95 9.27
N LEU A 2 8.80 2.65 7.96
CA LEU A 2 9.87 1.89 7.28
C LEU A 2 11.25 2.56 7.40
N GLU A 3 11.29 3.89 7.45
CA GLU A 3 12.51 4.68 7.70
C GLU A 3 13.16 4.33 9.04
N ALA A 4 12.35 4.14 10.10
CA ALA A 4 12.84 3.74 11.42
C ALA A 4 13.39 2.30 11.44
N ALA A 5 13.05 1.48 10.45
CA ALA A 5 13.62 0.16 10.24
C ALA A 5 14.84 0.18 9.29
N GLY A 6 15.34 1.38 8.94
CA GLY A 6 16.52 1.57 8.09
C GLY A 6 16.26 1.49 6.59
N PHE A 7 14.99 1.50 6.14
CA PHE A 7 14.70 1.54 4.72
C PHE A 7 14.84 2.95 4.16
N THR A 8 15.38 3.05 2.95
CA THR A 8 15.55 4.28 2.17
C THR A 8 14.90 4.14 0.79
N ASN A 9 14.79 5.25 0.05
CA ASN A 9 14.12 5.32 -1.27
C ASN A 9 12.72 4.67 -1.26
N ILE A 10 11.88 5.09 -0.32
CA ILE A 10 10.52 4.55 -0.18
C ILE A 10 9.62 5.18 -1.23
N GLN A 11 9.07 4.34 -2.10
CA GLN A 11 8.11 4.71 -3.13
C GLN A 11 6.81 3.95 -2.87
N VAL A 12 5.70 4.69 -2.88
CA VAL A 12 4.36 4.14 -2.68
C VAL A 12 3.58 4.31 -3.97
N GLU A 13 3.19 3.19 -4.57
CA GLU A 13 2.43 3.18 -5.81
C GLU A 13 1.07 2.54 -5.58
N ILE A 14 0.00 3.21 -6.00
CA ILE A 14 -1.35 2.66 -5.88
C ILE A 14 -1.49 1.47 -6.85
N LYS A 15 -1.99 0.34 -6.34
CA LYS A 15 -2.20 -0.85 -7.17
C LYS A 15 -3.25 -0.55 -8.24
N PRO A 16 -3.01 -0.90 -9.51
CA PRO A 16 -4.07 -1.01 -10.49
C PRO A 16 -5.19 -1.90 -9.93
N ARG A 17 -6.45 -1.55 -10.17
CA ARG A 17 -7.62 -2.27 -9.64
C ARG A 17 -7.72 -2.31 -8.11
N SER A 18 -7.09 -1.37 -7.40
CA SER A 18 -7.19 -1.23 -5.94
C SER A 18 -8.62 -1.37 -5.43
N ARG A 19 -9.60 -0.66 -6.02
CA ARG A 19 -11.02 -0.73 -5.62
C ARG A 19 -11.57 -2.15 -5.62
N GLU A 20 -11.26 -2.95 -6.64
CA GLU A 20 -11.73 -4.34 -6.77
C GLU A 20 -11.08 -5.26 -5.72
N ILE A 21 -9.80 -5.03 -5.40
CA ILE A 21 -9.11 -5.76 -4.33
C ILE A 21 -9.80 -5.48 -2.99
N ILE A 22 -10.07 -4.20 -2.71
CA ILE A 22 -10.70 -3.77 -1.45
C ILE A 22 -12.16 -4.22 -1.35
N ALA A 23 -12.93 -4.22 -2.44
CA ALA A 23 -14.32 -4.68 -2.45
C ALA A 23 -14.47 -6.13 -1.93
N ASN A 24 -13.43 -6.95 -2.06
CA ASN A 24 -13.42 -8.33 -1.55
C ASN A 24 -13.21 -8.45 -0.03
N TRP A 25 -12.92 -7.36 0.68
CA TRP A 25 -12.60 -7.37 2.11
C TRP A 25 -13.82 -7.56 3.01
N LYS A 26 -15.04 -7.59 2.44
CA LYS A 26 -16.32 -7.72 3.17
C LYS A 26 -16.54 -6.61 4.21
N ILE A 27 -15.93 -5.45 3.99
CA ILE A 27 -16.16 -4.23 4.78
C ILE A 27 -16.93 -3.26 3.88
N ALA A 28 -18.12 -2.86 4.33
CA ALA A 28 -19.01 -2.01 3.56
C ALA A 28 -18.31 -0.70 3.16
N ASP A 29 -18.43 -0.35 1.88
CA ASP A 29 -17.91 0.88 1.26
C ASP A 29 -16.39 1.10 1.40
N SER A 30 -15.63 0.08 1.81
CA SER A 30 -14.19 0.19 2.06
C SER A 30 -13.39 0.64 0.84
N GLU A 31 -13.85 0.31 -0.36
CA GLU A 31 -13.26 0.76 -1.63
C GLU A 31 -13.36 2.27 -1.87
N ASN A 32 -14.17 2.99 -1.09
CA ASN A 32 -14.34 4.44 -1.19
C ASN A 32 -13.44 5.23 -0.24
N TYR A 33 -12.88 4.60 0.79
CA TYR A 33 -12.00 5.24 1.77
C TYR A 33 -10.65 4.54 2.00
N ALA A 34 -10.43 3.37 1.38
CA ALA A 34 -9.17 2.64 1.44
C ALA A 34 -8.55 2.44 0.05
N VAL A 35 -7.21 2.32 0.03
CA VAL A 35 -6.43 2.08 -1.17
C VAL A 35 -5.41 0.96 -0.91
N ALA A 36 -5.30 0.03 -1.85
CA ALA A 36 -4.23 -0.93 -1.89
C ALA A 36 -3.04 -0.32 -2.63
N ALA A 37 -1.86 -0.36 -2.02
CA ALA A 37 -0.61 0.14 -2.62
C ALA A 37 0.50 -0.91 -2.58
N TYR A 38 1.46 -0.78 -3.50
CA TYR A 38 2.78 -1.39 -3.42
C TYR A 38 3.71 -0.44 -2.68
N ILE A 39 4.57 -0.99 -1.84
CA ILE A 39 5.66 -0.25 -1.23
C ILE A 39 6.95 -0.84 -1.77
N LEU A 40 7.69 -0.03 -2.52
CA LEU A 40 9.05 -0.33 -2.93
C LEU A 40 9.98 0.43 -1.99
N ALA A 41 10.88 -0.29 -1.34
CA ALA A 41 11.85 0.29 -0.43
C ALA A 41 13.16 -0.47 -0.53
N VAL A 42 14.27 0.24 -0.36
CA VAL A 42 15.62 -0.34 -0.36
C VAL A 42 16.12 -0.38 1.07
N LYS A 43 16.68 -1.51 1.50
CA LYS A 43 17.44 -1.56 2.74
C LYS A 43 18.92 -1.52 2.41
N PRO A 44 19.62 -0.39 2.59
CA PRO A 44 21.07 -0.32 2.42
C PRO A 44 21.70 -1.03 3.62
N PHE A 45 21.98 -2.33 3.46
CA PHE A 45 22.75 -3.22 4.35
C PHE A 45 22.39 -3.11 5.84
#